data_AF-A0ABD5KYK0-F1
#
_entry.id   AF-A0ABD5KYK0-F1
#
_cell.length_a   1.000
_cell.length_b   1.000
_cell.length_c   1.000
_cell.angle_alpha   90.00
_cell.angle_beta   90.00
_cell.angle_gamma   90.00
#
_symmetry.space_group_name_H-M   'P 1'
#
loop_
_entity.id
_entity.type
_entity.pdbx_description
1 polymer ?
#
loop_
_entity_poly.entity_id
_entity_poly.type
_entity_poly.pdbx_seq_one_letter_code
_entity_poly.pdbx_strand_id
1 'polypeptide(L)' 'MDEYVVLVVKNELFERFKRGDASRQTDGSGLGLAIAKSIIDLHGGELNIEIDGDLFKVTITL' A
#
# COMPACT_ATOMS: atom_id res chain seq x y z
N MET A 1 19.63 6.81 10.49
CA MET A 1 19.79 5.52 9.75
C MET A 1 18.40 4.91 9.56
N ASP A 2 17.41 5.75 9.23
CA ASP A 2 15.97 5.51 9.46
C ASP A 2 15.15 5.46 8.17
N GLU A 3 15.80 5.66 7.01
CA GLU A 3 15.13 5.74 5.71
C GLU A 3 14.87 4.34 5.10
N TYR A 4 15.67 3.34 5.47
CA TYR A 4 15.60 1.99 4.90
C TYR A 4 14.38 1.19 5.41
N VAL A 5 13.97 1.39 6.66
CA VAL A 5 12.86 0.63 7.27
C VAL A 5 11.51 1.08 6.70
N VAL A 6 11.36 2.36 6.35
CA VAL A 6 10.11 2.92 5.83
C VAL A 6 9.82 2.42 4.40
N LEU A 7 10.85 2.29 3.56
CA LEU A 7 10.71 1.79 2.18
C LEU A 7 10.25 0.32 2.13
N VAL A 8 10.69 -0.51 3.07
CA VAL A 8 10.31 -1.92 3.14
C VAL A 8 8.81 -2.05 3.42
N VAL A 9 8.29 -1.36 4.44
CA VAL A 9 6.86 -1.43 4.82
C VAL A 9 5.94 -0.93 3.70
N LYS A 10 6.33 0.11 2.95
CA LYS A 10 5.54 0.62 1.82
C LYS A 10 5.40 -0.41 0.70
N ASN A 11 6.47 -1.12 0.35
CA ASN A 11 6.41 -2.16 -0.68
C ASN A 11 5.56 -3.36 -0.25
N GLU A 12 5.64 -3.73 1.02
CA GLU A 12 4.87 -4.85 1.57
C GLU A 12 3.35 -4.63 1.49
N LEU A 13 2.87 -3.39 1.54
CA LEU A 13 1.43 -3.08 1.42
C LEU A 13 0.88 -3.27 0.00
N PHE A 14 1.75 -3.28 -1.02
CA PHE A 14 1.37 -3.55 -2.41
C PHE A 14 1.48 -5.03 -2.78
N GLU A 15 2.05 -5.87 -1.91
CA GLU A 15 2.10 -7.30 -2.14
C GLU A 15 0.69 -7.89 -2.11
N ARG A 16 0.35 -8.59 -3.19
CA ARG A 16 -0.93 -9.31 -3.28
C ARG A 16 -1.05 -10.27 -2.11
N PHE A 17 -2.24 -10.35 -1.53
CA PHE A 17 -2.59 -11.26 -0.43
C PHE A 17 -1.96 -10.93 0.93
N LYS A 18 -1.24 -9.80 1.06
CA LYS A 18 -0.72 -9.38 2.36
C LYS A 18 -1.82 -8.72 3.18
N ARG A 19 -2.07 -9.29 4.37
CA ARG A 19 -3.01 -8.76 5.36
C ARG A 19 -2.18 -8.22 6.52
N GLY A 20 -2.39 -6.96 6.91
CA GLY A 20 -1.85 -6.45 8.16
C GLY A 20 -2.35 -7.32 9.32
N ASP A 21 -1.50 -7.60 10.30
CA ASP A 21 -1.76 -8.58 11.37
C ASP A 21 -3.02 -8.24 12.22
N ALA A 22 -3.49 -6.99 12.14
CA ALA A 22 -4.71 -6.45 12.72
C ALA A 22 -6.00 -6.70 11.89
N SER A 23 -5.88 -7.12 10.63
CA SER A 23 -7.00 -7.31 9.69
C SER A 23 -7.54 -8.75 9.69
N ARG A 24 -7.31 -9.52 10.76
CA ARG A 24 -7.78 -10.92 10.89
C ARG A 24 -9.31 -11.05 10.97
N GLN A 25 -10.05 -9.94 11.07
CA GLN A 25 -11.51 -9.94 11.26
C GLN A 25 -12.34 -9.38 10.08
N THR A 26 -11.72 -8.87 9.01
CA THR A 26 -12.47 -8.30 7.86
C THR A 26 -12.37 -9.18 6.62
N ASP A 27 -13.49 -9.33 5.91
CA ASP A 27 -13.54 -9.99 4.60
C ASP A 27 -12.80 -9.12 3.56
N GLY A 28 -11.79 -9.69 2.91
CA GLY A 28 -11.01 -9.01 1.88
C GLY A 28 -9.80 -9.83 1.43
N SER A 29 -9.59 -9.93 0.11
CA SER A 29 -8.53 -10.75 -0.50
C SER A 29 -7.11 -10.16 -0.38
N GLY A 30 -6.97 -8.94 0.15
CA GLY A 30 -5.69 -8.22 0.16
C GLY A 30 -5.20 -7.84 -1.24
N LEU A 31 -6.10 -7.67 -2.22
CA LEU A 31 -5.76 -7.37 -3.61
C LEU A 31 -5.97 -5.91 -4.02
N GLY A 32 -6.74 -5.13 -3.25
CA GLY A 32 -7.19 -3.79 -3.66
C GLY A 32 -6.05 -2.82 -4.01
N LEU A 33 -5.05 -2.72 -3.13
CA LEU A 33 -3.89 -1.82 -3.34
C LEU A 33 -3.00 -2.27 -4.49
N ALA A 34 -2.80 -3.57 -4.66
CA ALA A 34 -2.02 -4.12 -5.77
C ALA A 34 -2.67 -3.82 -7.13
N ILE A 35 -4.01 -3.92 -7.21
CA ILE A 35 -4.77 -3.56 -8.41
C ILE A 35 -4.69 -2.07 -8.68
N ALA A 36 -4.93 -1.23 -7.66
CA ALA A 36 -4.88 0.23 -7.79
C ALA A 36 -3.50 0.71 -8.28
N LYS A 37 -2.42 0.18 -7.70
CA LYS A 37 -1.06 0.48 -8.14
C LYS A 37 -0.83 0.07 -9.60
N SER A 38 -1.25 -1.13 -9.99
CA SER A 38 -1.12 -1.59 -11.39
C SER A 38 -1.84 -0.66 -12.37
N ILE A 39 -3.05 -0.18 -12.02
CA ILE A 39 -3.81 0.75 -12.86
C ILE A 39 -3.09 2.09 -12.99
N ILE A 40 -2.60 2.65 -11.89
CA ILE A 40 -1.94 3.96 -11.89
C ILE A 40 -0.60 3.90 -12.64
N ASP A 41 0.19 2.85 -12.41
CA ASP A 41 1.44 2.61 -13.13
C ASP A 41 1.17 2.50 -14.66
N LEU A 42 0.08 1.85 -15.08
CA LEU A 42 -0.34 1.78 -16.49
C LEU A 42 -0.72 3.14 -17.10
N HIS A 43 -1.18 4.09 -16.28
CA HIS A 43 -1.49 5.45 -16.72
C HIS A 43 -0.28 6.39 -16.64
N GLY A 44 0.91 5.86 -16.31
CA GLY A 44 2.13 6.67 -16.12
C GLY A 44 2.12 7.52 -14.85
N GLY A 45 1.16 7.28 -13.95
CA GLY A 45 1.07 7.96 -12.68
C GLY A 45 1.89 7.28 -11.59
N GLU A 46 1.86 7.89 -10.42
CA GLU A 46 2.51 7.39 -9.21
C GLU A 46 1.48 7.26 -8.08
N LEU A 47 1.49 6.14 -7.37
CA LEU A 47 0.73 5.93 -6.14
C LEU A 47 1.70 5.83 -4.97
N ASN A 48 1.55 6.75 -4.02
CA ASN A 48 2.28 6.76 -2.76
C ASN A 48 1.37 6.47 -1.57
N ILE A 49 1.90 5.75 -0.58
CA ILE A 49 1.22 5.47 0.69
C ILE A 49 2.07 6.02 1.83
N GLU A 50 1.42 6.62 2.80
CA GLU A 50 2.00 7.09 4.05
C GLU A 50 1.18 6.54 5.22
N ILE A 51 1.86 6.13 6.29
CA ILE A 51 1.22 5.65 7.52
C ILE A 51 1.20 6.80 8.51
N ASP A 52 0.03 7.08 9.08
CA ASP A 52 -0.25 8.17 10.01
C ASP A 52 -0.99 7.59 11.23
N GLY A 53 -0.22 7.04 12.18
CA GLY A 53 -0.75 6.28 13.32
C GLY A 53 -1.50 5.03 12.88
N ASP A 54 -2.78 4.95 13.24
CA ASP A 54 -3.69 3.84 12.87
C ASP A 54 -4.31 4.01 11.48
N LEU A 55 -4.05 5.14 10.82
CA LEU A 55 -4.54 5.47 9.50
C LEU A 55 -3.43 5.37 8.46
N PHE A 56 -3.83 5.27 7.19
CA PHE A 56 -2.93 5.47 6.07
C PHE A 56 -3.52 6.48 5.09
N LYS A 57 -2.65 7.25 4.45
CA LYS A 57 -2.96 8.20 3.38
C LYS A 57 -2.45 7.64 2.07
N VAL A 58 -3.25 7.78 1.01
CA VAL A 58 -2.87 7.41 -0.35
C VAL A 58 -2.89 8.66 -1.21
N THR A 59 -1.79 8.92 -1.93
CA THR A 59 -1.67 10.05 -2.85
C THR A 59 -1.40 9.52 -4.25
N ILE A 60 -2.14 10.04 -5.23
CA ILE A 60 -2.00 9.69 -6.65
C ILE A 60 -1.53 10.94 -7.39
N THR A 61 -0.56 10.79 -8.29
CA THR A 61 -0.07 11.85 -9.18
C THR A 61 -0.06 11.32 -10.61
N LEU A 62 -0.46 12.15 -11.57
CA LEU A 62 -0.56 11.85 -13.01
C LEU A 62 0.07 12.99 -13.81
#